data_AF-A0A7V7DAY0-F1
#
_entry.id   AF-A0A7V7DAY0-F1
#
_cell.length_a   1.000
_cell.length_b   1.000
_cell.length_c   1.000
_cell.angle_alpha   90.00
_cell.angle_beta   90.00
_cell.angle_gamma   90.00
#
_symmetry.space_group_name_H-M   'P 1'
#
loop_
_entity.id
_entity.type
_entity.pdbx_description
1 polymer ?
#
loop_
_entity_poly.entity_id
_entity_poly.type
_entity_poly.pdbx_seq_one_letter_code
_entity_poly.pdbx_strand_id
1 'polypeptide(L)'
;MMKDASRGPDLNEKWLQQLVGKVALQLNVKQEMDILSSEIPKETKEIDYLKDRIAAAHKRLSETESAILKMQRRVREPKESLTSLEYDRRLAQAEYGRLKETEADMVTKLSDLPKMKVEIGKLTETVKASAQHLASIHTEQHEAVLRKEKLGGASNSVQKELQALEEEIAIVRNTRDVIGGIRPEGFDADTFETIQDDVEKTLENYIDEIEGEIARIKTEISSSNERLDSMKSQEEELLSKKRRLPETIEKLGTELGDDQDRETLTAELKELEGEKMKLSAEVDEKNENIARQEAAIGSVDKRNEMEQSLNRELNERHSYLASRKQEMDGFDNAADEIQRLYLEIKRLNADSELNAVLFKTISELNSDAEPIGSKLRESIEGYNRAFDEFEREINDLLSS
;
A
#
# COMPACT_ATOMS: atom_id res chain seq x y z
N MET A 1 2.96 -148.35 -15.96
CA MET A 1 1.74 -147.57 -16.29
C MET A 1 1.31 -146.82 -15.05
N MET A 2 1.25 -145.48 -15.16
CA MET A 2 0.32 -144.53 -14.52
C MET A 2 0.21 -144.51 -12.98
N LYS A 3 0.09 -143.38 -12.29
CA LYS A 3 0.09 -141.93 -12.61
C LYS A 3 0.09 -141.20 -11.25
N ASP A 4 0.63 -139.99 -11.25
CA ASP A 4 0.33 -138.88 -10.33
C ASP A 4 0.85 -138.95 -8.89
N ALA A 5 2.18 -138.85 -8.81
CA ALA A 5 2.81 -137.97 -7.82
C ALA A 5 2.65 -136.52 -8.29
N SER A 6 1.67 -135.77 -7.76
CA SER A 6 1.57 -134.31 -7.92
C SER A 6 0.46 -133.72 -7.04
N ARG A 7 0.83 -132.68 -6.27
CA ARG A 7 -0.01 -131.63 -5.65
C ARG A 7 -0.77 -131.96 -4.36
N GLY A 8 -0.30 -131.35 -3.26
CA GLY A 8 -1.04 -131.34 -2.00
C GLY A 8 -0.50 -130.53 -0.81
N PRO A 9 0.54 -129.67 -0.93
CA PRO A 9 0.70 -128.59 0.08
C PRO A 9 0.64 -127.15 -0.48
N ASP A 10 0.74 -126.95 -1.80
CA ASP A 10 1.00 -125.63 -2.41
C ASP A 10 -0.23 -124.70 -2.55
N LEU A 11 -1.46 -125.23 -2.48
CA LEU A 11 -2.70 -124.45 -2.63
C LEU A 11 -3.16 -123.78 -1.34
N ASN A 12 -3.04 -124.47 -0.20
CA ASN A 12 -3.41 -123.90 1.11
C ASN A 12 -2.42 -122.84 1.57
N GLU A 13 -1.12 -123.02 1.29
CA GLU A 13 -0.09 -122.06 1.64
C GLU A 13 -0.18 -120.78 0.78
N LYS A 14 -0.41 -120.91 -0.53
CA LYS A 14 -0.67 -119.76 -1.42
C LYS A 14 -1.95 -119.02 -1.07
N TRP A 15 -3.02 -119.73 -0.70
CA TRP A 15 -4.27 -119.10 -0.28
C TRP A 15 -4.11 -118.33 1.04
N LEU A 16 -3.39 -118.91 2.02
CA LEU A 16 -3.06 -118.23 3.29
C LEU A 16 -2.15 -117.01 3.06
N GLN A 17 -1.14 -117.10 2.19
CA GLN A 17 -0.29 -115.96 1.84
C GLN A 17 -1.08 -114.85 1.14
N GLN A 18 -2.01 -115.18 0.24
CA GLN A 18 -2.90 -114.18 -0.37
C GLN A 18 -3.85 -113.55 0.65
N LEU A 19 -4.36 -114.32 1.59
CA LEU A 19 -5.24 -113.83 2.65
C LEU A 19 -4.49 -112.89 3.61
N VAL A 20 -3.29 -113.29 4.06
CA VAL A 20 -2.40 -112.47 4.89
C VAL A 20 -1.99 -111.20 4.15
N GLY A 21 -1.66 -111.29 2.86
CA GLY A 21 -1.34 -110.13 2.03
C GLY A 21 -2.52 -109.15 1.89
N LYS A 22 -3.75 -109.65 1.71
CA LYS A 22 -4.96 -108.82 1.68
C LYS A 22 -5.24 -108.16 3.04
N VAL A 23 -5.08 -108.89 4.14
CA VAL A 23 -5.25 -108.35 5.50
C VAL A 23 -4.17 -107.31 5.82
N ALA A 24 -2.92 -107.54 5.42
CA ALA A 24 -1.83 -106.57 5.58
C ALA A 24 -2.09 -105.28 4.77
N LEU A 25 -2.55 -105.40 3.53
CA LEU A 25 -2.97 -104.26 2.71
C LEU A 25 -4.14 -103.49 3.35
N GLN A 26 -5.17 -104.20 3.84
CA GLN A 26 -6.31 -103.57 4.52
C GLN A 26 -5.90 -102.88 5.83
N LEU A 27 -4.97 -103.47 6.59
CA LEU A 27 -4.41 -102.85 7.79
C LEU A 27 -3.57 -101.60 7.46
N ASN A 28 -2.75 -101.65 6.40
CA ASN A 28 -1.97 -100.48 5.97
C ASN A 28 -2.89 -99.34 5.49
N VAL A 29 -3.91 -99.66 4.67
CA VAL A 29 -4.91 -98.68 4.22
C VAL A 29 -5.67 -98.09 5.42
N LYS A 30 -5.99 -98.91 6.43
CA LYS A 30 -6.64 -98.42 7.65
C LYS A 30 -5.71 -97.49 8.45
N GLN A 31 -4.43 -97.84 8.60
CA GLN A 31 -3.44 -96.98 9.26
C GLN A 31 -3.26 -95.64 8.52
N GLU A 32 -3.16 -95.67 7.19
CA GLU A 32 -3.11 -94.45 6.37
C GLU A 32 -4.40 -93.63 6.51
N MET A 33 -5.57 -94.28 6.52
CA MET A 33 -6.85 -93.59 6.77
C MET A 33 -6.93 -92.98 8.17
N ASP A 34 -6.42 -93.66 9.20
CA ASP A 34 -6.41 -93.14 10.56
C ASP A 34 -5.46 -91.93 10.69
N ILE A 35 -4.30 -91.98 10.03
CA ILE A 35 -3.35 -90.85 9.94
C ILE A 35 -4.01 -89.67 9.22
N LEU A 36 -4.55 -89.88 8.02
CA LEU A 36 -5.22 -88.83 7.23
C LEU A 36 -6.44 -88.25 7.96
N SER A 37 -7.22 -89.09 8.65
CA SER A 37 -8.37 -88.65 9.46
C SER A 37 -7.94 -87.77 10.64
N SER A 38 -6.70 -87.93 11.12
CA SER A 38 -6.13 -87.09 12.17
C SER A 38 -5.49 -85.79 11.65
N GLU A 39 -5.01 -85.80 10.40
CA GLU A 39 -4.33 -84.65 9.77
C GLU A 39 -5.32 -83.68 9.09
N ILE A 40 -6.33 -84.19 8.37
CA ILE A 40 -7.34 -83.37 7.68
C ILE A 40 -7.98 -82.31 8.60
N PRO A 41 -8.38 -82.60 9.85
CA PRO A 41 -8.92 -81.58 10.75
C PRO A 41 -7.89 -80.55 11.21
N LYS A 42 -6.61 -80.89 11.28
CA LYS A 42 -5.53 -79.94 11.63
C LYS A 42 -5.33 -78.96 10.49
N GLU A 43 -5.18 -79.47 9.27
CA GLU A 43 -5.06 -78.67 8.06
C GLU A 43 -6.30 -77.79 7.83
N THR A 44 -7.50 -78.31 8.09
CA THR A 44 -8.74 -77.54 8.00
C THR A 44 -8.74 -76.36 8.98
N LYS A 45 -8.30 -76.57 10.23
CA LYS A 45 -8.16 -75.50 11.22
C LYS A 45 -7.12 -74.45 10.82
N GLU A 46 -6.02 -74.88 10.20
CA GLU A 46 -5.00 -73.97 9.70
C GLU A 46 -5.50 -73.13 8.52
N ILE A 47 -6.25 -73.74 7.60
CA ILE A 47 -6.92 -73.03 6.50
C ILE A 47 -7.91 -71.98 7.04
N ASP A 48 -8.72 -72.33 8.04
CA ASP A 48 -9.68 -71.39 8.63
C ASP A 48 -8.98 -70.25 9.36
N TYR A 49 -7.91 -70.55 10.11
CA TYR A 49 -7.07 -69.52 10.73
C TYR A 49 -6.44 -68.57 9.69
N LEU A 50 -5.94 -69.10 8.57
CA LEU A 50 -5.38 -68.28 7.49
C LEU A 50 -6.45 -67.44 6.81
N LYS A 51 -7.66 -67.96 6.60
CA LYS A 51 -8.80 -67.19 6.06
C LYS A 51 -9.17 -66.01 6.97
N ASP A 52 -9.28 -66.25 8.27
CA ASP A 52 -9.59 -65.19 9.25
C ASP A 52 -8.51 -64.12 9.26
N ARG A 53 -7.23 -64.53 9.18
CA ARG A 53 -6.09 -63.62 9.12
C ARG A 53 -6.06 -62.80 7.82
N ILE A 54 -6.41 -63.41 6.68
CA ILE A 54 -6.56 -62.71 5.39
C ILE A 54 -7.72 -61.71 5.44
N ALA A 55 -8.86 -62.09 6.02
CA ALA A 55 -10.01 -61.20 6.17
C ALA A 55 -9.67 -59.99 7.06
N ALA A 56 -8.97 -60.23 8.18
CA ALA A 56 -8.49 -59.16 9.05
C ALA A 56 -7.49 -58.23 8.35
N ALA A 57 -6.60 -58.79 7.53
CA ALA A 57 -5.64 -57.99 6.74
C ALA A 57 -6.34 -57.12 5.68
N HIS A 58 -7.31 -57.68 4.94
CA HIS A 58 -8.10 -56.90 3.97
C HIS A 58 -8.90 -55.78 4.63
N LYS A 59 -9.48 -56.04 5.81
CA LYS A 59 -10.18 -55.00 6.57
C LYS A 59 -9.25 -53.86 6.94
N ARG A 60 -8.07 -54.17 7.48
CA ARG A 60 -7.05 -53.15 7.80
C ARG A 60 -6.59 -52.39 6.57
N LEU A 61 -6.38 -53.07 5.44
CA LEU A 61 -6.00 -52.45 4.17
C LEU A 61 -7.06 -51.42 3.73
N SER A 62 -8.33 -51.83 3.71
CA SER A 62 -9.44 -50.94 3.33
C SER A 62 -9.57 -49.72 4.25
N GLU A 63 -9.38 -49.91 5.57
CA GLU A 63 -9.34 -48.81 6.54
C GLU A 63 -8.18 -47.84 6.26
N THR A 64 -6.99 -48.36 5.95
CA THR A 64 -5.82 -47.54 5.59
C THR A 64 -6.01 -46.80 4.26
N GLU A 65 -6.58 -47.43 3.23
CA GLU A 65 -6.88 -46.78 1.95
C GLU A 65 -7.88 -45.63 2.13
N SER A 66 -8.92 -45.84 2.94
CA SER A 66 -9.88 -44.79 3.28
C SER A 66 -9.22 -43.62 4.02
N ALA A 67 -8.30 -43.91 4.95
CA ALA A 67 -7.55 -42.89 5.66
C ALA A 67 -6.62 -42.10 4.72
N ILE A 68 -5.94 -42.78 3.79
CA ILE A 68 -5.08 -42.14 2.78
C ILE A 68 -5.90 -41.21 1.88
N LEU A 69 -7.06 -41.64 1.39
CA LEU A 69 -7.94 -40.80 0.57
C LEU A 69 -8.42 -39.55 1.33
N LYS A 70 -8.75 -39.69 2.62
CA LYS A 70 -9.11 -38.54 3.47
C LYS A 70 -7.93 -37.58 3.63
N MET A 71 -6.72 -38.08 3.86
CA MET A 71 -5.51 -37.24 3.96
C MET A 71 -5.22 -36.54 2.63
N GLN A 72 -5.31 -37.23 1.49
CA GLN A 72 -5.10 -36.63 0.17
C GLN A 72 -6.07 -35.48 -0.10
N ARG A 73 -7.35 -35.60 0.26
CA ARG A 73 -8.30 -34.48 0.16
C ARG A 73 -7.92 -33.32 1.08
N ARG A 74 -7.58 -33.62 2.34
CA ARG A 74 -7.15 -32.62 3.32
C ARG A 74 -5.88 -31.87 2.92
N VAL A 75 -5.02 -32.44 2.07
CA VAL A 75 -3.82 -31.77 1.54
C VAL A 75 -4.14 -31.00 0.25
N ARG A 76 -5.02 -31.53 -0.60
CA ARG A 76 -5.36 -30.91 -1.89
C ARG A 76 -6.14 -29.61 -1.73
N GLU A 77 -7.17 -29.59 -0.88
CA GLU A 77 -8.04 -28.42 -0.69
C GLU A 77 -7.25 -27.18 -0.20
N PRO A 78 -6.38 -27.27 0.81
CA PRO A 78 -5.54 -26.14 1.23
C PRO A 78 -4.55 -25.69 0.15
N LYS A 79 -4.02 -26.63 -0.64
CA LYS A 79 -3.07 -26.28 -1.71
C LYS A 79 -3.75 -25.48 -2.82
N GLU A 80 -4.95 -25.89 -3.23
CA GLU A 80 -5.77 -25.12 -4.19
C GLU A 80 -6.17 -23.76 -3.60
N SER A 81 -6.54 -23.70 -2.31
CA SER A 81 -6.86 -22.46 -1.61
C SER A 81 -5.66 -21.51 -1.49
N LEU A 82 -4.46 -22.04 -1.28
CA LEU A 82 -3.22 -21.25 -1.22
C LEU A 82 -2.94 -20.62 -2.58
N THR A 83 -3.07 -21.39 -3.66
CA THR A 83 -2.86 -20.85 -5.01
C THR A 83 -3.87 -19.76 -5.39
N SER A 84 -5.13 -19.86 -4.96
CA SER A 84 -6.11 -18.80 -5.20
C SER A 84 -5.79 -17.56 -4.36
N LEU A 85 -5.43 -17.72 -3.09
CA LEU A 85 -5.05 -16.61 -2.22
C LEU A 85 -3.78 -15.88 -2.69
N GLU A 86 -2.79 -16.61 -3.21
CA GLU A 86 -1.59 -16.00 -3.79
C GLU A 86 -1.90 -15.18 -5.05
N TYR A 87 -2.85 -15.65 -5.86
CA TYR A 87 -3.34 -14.92 -7.03
C TYR A 87 -4.09 -13.64 -6.62
N ASP A 88 -5.03 -13.76 -5.67
CA ASP A 88 -5.78 -12.61 -5.13
C ASP A 88 -4.84 -11.58 -4.50
N ARG A 89 -3.83 -12.03 -3.74
CA ARG A 89 -2.80 -11.15 -3.16
C ARG A 89 -2.04 -10.36 -4.23
N ARG A 90 -1.67 -11.00 -5.34
CA ARG A 90 -0.99 -10.30 -6.45
C ARG A 90 -1.88 -9.25 -7.09
N LEU A 91 -3.16 -9.56 -7.31
CA LEU A 91 -4.12 -8.59 -7.83
C LEU A 91 -4.29 -7.41 -6.88
N ALA A 92 -4.49 -7.65 -5.59
CA ALA A 92 -4.61 -6.62 -4.58
C ALA A 92 -3.36 -5.74 -4.47
N GLN A 93 -2.15 -6.32 -4.56
CA GLN A 93 -0.90 -5.57 -4.57
C GLN A 93 -0.76 -4.69 -5.82
N ALA A 94 -1.20 -5.17 -6.98
CA ALA A 94 -1.17 -4.38 -8.21
C ALA A 94 -2.16 -3.19 -8.13
N GLU A 95 -3.38 -3.43 -7.63
CA GLU A 95 -4.36 -2.36 -7.40
C GLU A 95 -3.87 -1.33 -6.39
N TYR A 96 -3.28 -1.78 -5.28
CA TYR A 96 -2.66 -0.89 -4.29
C TYR A 96 -1.57 0.00 -4.92
N GLY A 97 -0.72 -0.57 -5.78
CA GLY A 97 0.29 0.18 -6.52
C GLY A 97 -0.30 1.29 -7.39
N ARG A 98 -1.38 1.00 -8.12
CA ARG A 98 -2.08 1.99 -8.96
C ARG A 98 -2.74 3.07 -8.12
N LEU A 99 -3.39 2.71 -7.02
CA LEU A 99 -4.03 3.66 -6.12
C LEU A 99 -3.01 4.62 -5.50
N LYS A 100 -1.84 4.11 -5.11
CA LYS A 100 -0.75 4.94 -4.58
C LYS A 100 -0.18 5.92 -5.61
N GLU A 101 -0.09 5.49 -6.88
CA GLU A 101 0.32 6.39 -7.98
C GLU A 101 -0.71 7.49 -8.20
N THR A 102 -2.01 7.15 -8.22
CA THR A 102 -3.08 8.16 -8.33
C THR A 102 -3.14 9.11 -7.13
N GLU A 103 -2.85 8.63 -5.92
CA GLU A 103 -2.76 9.47 -4.74
C GLU A 103 -1.61 10.48 -4.87
N ALA A 104 -0.44 10.04 -5.32
CA ALA A 104 0.71 10.93 -5.54
C ALA A 104 0.41 12.02 -6.59
N ASP A 105 -0.25 11.65 -7.70
CA ASP A 105 -0.71 12.60 -8.71
C ASP A 105 -1.71 13.62 -8.15
N MET A 106 -2.68 13.17 -7.34
CA MET A 106 -3.65 14.06 -6.70
C MET A 106 -2.98 15.01 -5.69
N VAL A 107 -2.03 14.53 -4.89
CA VAL A 107 -1.26 15.37 -3.95
C VAL A 107 -0.50 16.45 -4.72
N THR A 108 0.10 16.10 -5.87
CA THR A 108 0.80 17.05 -6.72
C THR A 108 -0.15 18.13 -7.25
N LYS A 109 -1.30 17.73 -7.81
CA LYS A 109 -2.33 18.68 -8.29
C LYS A 109 -2.86 19.59 -7.17
N LEU A 110 -3.11 19.04 -5.97
CA LEU A 110 -3.53 19.82 -4.80
C LEU A 110 -2.47 20.82 -4.35
N SER A 111 -1.18 20.50 -4.52
CA SER A 111 -0.08 21.39 -4.17
C SER A 111 0.04 22.61 -5.10
N ASP A 112 -0.50 22.53 -6.32
CA ASP A 112 -0.49 23.62 -7.29
C ASP A 112 -1.71 24.56 -7.16
N LEU A 113 -2.80 24.12 -6.54
CA LEU A 113 -4.00 24.94 -6.31
C LEU A 113 -3.72 26.27 -5.58
N PRO A 114 -2.89 26.33 -4.52
CA PRO A 114 -2.54 27.61 -3.89
C PRO A 114 -1.87 28.59 -4.85
N LYS A 115 -1.02 28.10 -5.76
CA LYS A 115 -0.34 28.95 -6.76
C LYS A 115 -1.36 29.51 -7.75
N MET A 116 -2.24 28.66 -8.28
CA MET A 116 -3.34 29.08 -9.15
C MET A 116 -4.26 30.10 -8.46
N LYS A 117 -4.60 29.89 -7.17
CA LYS A 117 -5.41 30.84 -6.40
C LYS A 117 -4.77 32.21 -6.28
N VAL A 118 -3.45 32.27 -6.05
CA VAL A 118 -2.70 33.53 -6.01
C VAL A 118 -2.70 34.22 -7.37
N GLU A 119 -2.52 33.47 -8.44
CA GLU A 119 -2.50 33.99 -9.81
C GLU A 119 -3.86 34.55 -10.25
N ILE A 120 -4.95 33.82 -9.97
CA ILE A 120 -6.33 34.29 -10.15
C ILE A 120 -6.58 35.57 -9.34
N GLY A 121 -6.05 35.65 -8.10
CA GLY A 121 -6.14 36.86 -7.27
C GLY A 121 -5.51 38.08 -7.95
N LYS A 122 -4.28 37.93 -8.46
CA LYS A 122 -3.56 39.00 -9.18
C LYS A 122 -4.28 39.44 -10.46
N LEU A 123 -4.79 38.48 -11.23
CA LEU A 123 -5.56 38.77 -12.44
C LEU A 123 -6.86 39.53 -12.11
N THR A 124 -7.57 39.11 -11.06
CA THR A 124 -8.80 39.78 -10.60
C THR A 124 -8.52 41.24 -10.20
N GLU A 125 -7.43 41.50 -9.46
CA GLU A 125 -7.03 42.86 -9.10
C GLU A 125 -6.69 43.71 -10.34
N THR A 126 -6.01 43.11 -11.32
CA THR A 126 -5.61 43.77 -12.58
C THR A 126 -6.83 44.14 -13.42
N VAL A 127 -7.83 43.25 -13.52
CA VAL A 127 -9.10 43.52 -14.22
C VAL A 127 -9.86 44.64 -13.50
N LYS A 128 -9.93 44.62 -12.17
CA LYS A 128 -10.58 45.68 -11.40
C LYS A 128 -9.92 47.04 -11.60
N ALA A 129 -8.58 47.10 -11.58
CA ALA A 129 -7.83 48.32 -11.85
C ALA A 129 -8.08 48.83 -13.29
N SER A 130 -8.13 47.92 -14.26
CA SER A 130 -8.40 48.26 -15.68
C SER A 130 -9.82 48.82 -15.87
N ALA A 131 -10.82 48.23 -15.19
CA ALA A 131 -12.19 48.73 -15.21
C ALA A 131 -12.32 50.14 -14.59
N GLN A 132 -11.61 50.40 -13.49
CA GLN A 132 -11.56 51.73 -12.88
C GLN A 132 -10.89 52.76 -13.81
N HIS A 133 -9.80 52.37 -14.47
CA HIS A 133 -9.11 53.23 -15.45
C HIS A 133 -10.02 53.57 -16.65
N LEU A 134 -10.83 52.62 -17.11
CA LEU A 134 -11.83 52.86 -18.15
C LEU A 134 -12.92 53.85 -17.72
N ALA A 135 -13.40 53.74 -16.49
CA ALA A 135 -14.36 54.69 -15.95
C ALA A 135 -13.75 56.10 -15.90
N SER A 136 -12.49 56.24 -15.48
CA SER A 136 -11.77 57.54 -15.48
C SER A 136 -11.67 58.12 -16.89
N ILE A 137 -11.23 57.32 -17.87
CA ILE A 137 -11.15 57.76 -19.28
C ILE A 137 -12.51 58.21 -19.79
N HIS A 138 -13.60 57.50 -19.44
CA HIS A 138 -14.94 57.87 -19.87
C HIS A 138 -15.37 59.23 -19.31
N THR A 139 -15.08 59.50 -18.04
CA THR A 139 -15.34 60.79 -17.41
C THR A 139 -14.51 61.90 -18.04
N GLU A 140 -13.21 61.68 -18.22
CA GLU A 140 -12.30 62.64 -18.87
C GLU A 140 -12.74 62.96 -20.31
N GLN A 141 -13.17 61.94 -21.07
CA GLN A 141 -13.70 62.12 -22.41
C GLN A 141 -14.97 62.97 -22.40
N HIS A 142 -15.89 62.73 -21.47
CA HIS A 142 -17.11 63.50 -21.35
C HIS A 142 -16.83 64.98 -21.01
N GLU A 143 -15.90 65.22 -20.08
CA GLU A 143 -15.46 66.58 -19.74
C GLU A 143 -14.80 67.30 -20.93
N ALA A 144 -13.97 66.59 -21.71
CA ALA A 144 -13.31 67.15 -22.89
C ALA A 144 -14.34 67.59 -23.95
N VAL A 145 -15.38 66.77 -24.20
CA VAL A 145 -16.47 67.11 -25.12
C VAL A 145 -17.23 68.35 -24.65
N LEU A 146 -17.61 68.41 -23.37
CA LEU A 146 -18.30 69.58 -22.81
C LEU A 146 -17.46 70.86 -22.92
N ARG A 147 -16.15 70.78 -22.65
CA ARG A 147 -15.24 71.94 -22.81
C ARG A 147 -15.13 72.39 -24.26
N LYS A 148 -15.04 71.45 -25.20
CA LYS A 148 -15.01 71.73 -26.65
C LYS A 148 -16.29 72.42 -27.12
N GLU A 149 -17.47 71.96 -26.69
CA GLU A 149 -18.74 72.62 -27.01
C GLU A 149 -18.78 74.06 -26.48
N LYS A 150 -18.34 74.26 -25.24
CA LYS A 150 -18.30 75.60 -24.60
C LYS A 150 -17.36 76.56 -25.34
N LEU A 151 -16.15 76.09 -25.68
CA LEU A 151 -15.17 76.89 -26.43
C LEU A 151 -15.62 77.16 -27.86
N GLY A 152 -16.25 76.18 -28.53
CA GLY A 152 -16.82 76.37 -29.86
C GLY A 152 -17.95 77.41 -29.87
N GLY A 153 -18.81 77.39 -28.85
CA GLY A 153 -19.85 78.41 -28.66
C GLY A 153 -19.27 79.81 -28.45
N ALA A 154 -18.26 79.93 -27.58
CA ALA A 154 -17.56 81.20 -27.34
C ALA A 154 -16.86 81.73 -28.60
N SER A 155 -16.12 80.87 -29.32
CA SER A 155 -15.41 81.25 -30.55
C SER A 155 -16.37 81.75 -31.63
N ASN A 156 -17.53 81.10 -31.79
CA ASN A 156 -18.55 81.54 -32.75
C ASN A 156 -19.19 82.89 -32.37
N SER A 157 -19.33 83.17 -31.08
CA SER A 157 -19.83 84.47 -30.60
C SER A 157 -18.84 85.58 -30.93
N VAL A 158 -17.57 85.39 -30.56
CA VAL A 158 -16.49 86.35 -30.82
C VAL A 158 -16.31 86.60 -32.33
N GLN A 159 -16.46 85.56 -33.15
CA GLN A 159 -16.36 85.70 -34.61
C GLN A 159 -17.52 86.52 -35.21
N LYS A 160 -18.72 86.46 -34.64
CA LYS A 160 -19.85 87.32 -35.03
C LYS A 160 -19.64 88.77 -34.60
N GLU A 161 -19.12 88.99 -33.39
CA GLU A 161 -18.76 90.33 -32.92
C GLU A 161 -17.69 90.97 -33.80
N LEU A 162 -16.67 90.21 -34.20
CA LEU A 162 -15.65 90.66 -35.15
C LEU A 162 -16.27 91.08 -36.49
N GLN A 163 -17.18 90.28 -37.05
CA GLN A 163 -17.86 90.62 -38.31
C GLN A 163 -18.68 91.90 -38.19
N ALA A 164 -19.39 92.10 -37.08
CA ALA A 164 -20.17 93.30 -36.84
C ALA A 164 -19.27 94.56 -36.76
N LEU A 165 -18.11 94.48 -36.08
CA LEU A 165 -17.14 95.58 -36.01
C LEU A 165 -16.49 95.86 -37.37
N GLU A 166 -16.18 94.82 -38.17
CA GLU A 166 -15.66 95.00 -39.53
C GLU A 166 -16.69 95.69 -40.46
N GLU A 167 -17.98 95.37 -40.31
CA GLU A 167 -19.07 96.06 -41.00
C GLU A 167 -19.23 97.51 -40.52
N GLU A 168 -19.10 97.77 -39.21
CA GLU A 168 -19.16 99.11 -38.64
C GLU A 168 -18.05 100.01 -39.19
N ILE A 169 -16.80 99.54 -39.22
CA ILE A 169 -15.68 100.28 -39.85
C ILE A 169 -15.99 100.62 -41.30
N ALA A 170 -16.56 99.68 -42.06
CA ALA A 170 -16.89 99.90 -43.47
C ALA A 170 -17.93 101.02 -43.63
N ILE A 171 -18.93 101.08 -42.75
CA ILE A 171 -19.94 102.15 -42.72
C ILE A 171 -19.31 103.48 -42.31
N VAL A 172 -18.47 103.50 -41.26
CA VAL A 172 -17.82 104.71 -40.75
C VAL A 172 -16.87 105.31 -41.79
N ARG A 173 -16.06 104.49 -42.47
CA ARG A 173 -15.19 104.93 -43.58
C ARG A 173 -15.99 105.54 -44.73
N ASN A 174 -17.06 104.89 -45.16
CA ASN A 174 -17.93 105.43 -46.20
C ASN A 174 -18.57 106.76 -45.77
N THR A 175 -19.00 106.87 -44.50
CA THR A 175 -19.56 108.11 -43.95
C THR A 175 -18.53 109.24 -43.91
N ARG A 176 -17.29 108.95 -43.50
CA ARG A 176 -16.15 109.88 -43.59
C ARG A 176 -15.94 110.37 -45.02
N ASP A 177 -15.87 109.45 -45.99
CA ASP A 177 -15.63 109.78 -47.40
C ASP A 177 -16.76 110.63 -48.01
N VAL A 178 -18.02 110.40 -47.58
CA VAL A 178 -19.18 111.22 -47.98
C VAL A 178 -19.13 112.62 -47.37
N ILE A 179 -18.78 112.75 -46.09
CA ILE A 179 -18.60 114.05 -45.42
C ILE A 179 -17.47 114.84 -46.08
N GLY A 180 -16.39 114.16 -46.49
CA GLY A 180 -15.28 114.74 -47.22
C GLY A 180 -15.64 115.36 -48.59
N GLY A 181 -16.79 114.97 -49.16
CA GLY A 181 -17.20 115.33 -50.52
C GLY A 181 -18.40 116.28 -50.64
N ILE A 182 -19.10 116.64 -49.55
CA ILE A 182 -20.37 117.39 -49.63
C ILE A 182 -20.35 118.63 -48.73
N ARG A 183 -20.25 119.82 -49.35
CA ARG A 183 -20.41 121.11 -48.66
C ARG A 183 -21.87 121.60 -48.70
N PRO A 184 -22.54 121.83 -47.57
CA PRO A 184 -23.90 122.38 -47.53
C PRO A 184 -23.97 123.85 -47.96
N GLU A 185 -25.02 124.22 -48.69
CA GLU A 185 -25.30 125.62 -49.03
C GLU A 185 -25.69 126.41 -47.76
N GLY A 186 -24.89 127.43 -47.41
CA GLY A 186 -25.12 128.31 -46.26
C GLY A 186 -24.00 128.39 -45.23
N PHE A 187 -22.96 127.55 -45.34
CA PHE A 187 -21.76 127.60 -44.49
C PHE A 187 -20.62 128.39 -45.13
N ASP A 188 -19.88 129.19 -44.36
CA ASP A 188 -18.61 129.77 -44.82
C ASP A 188 -17.55 128.67 -45.00
N ALA A 189 -16.61 128.91 -45.91
CA ALA A 189 -15.66 127.88 -46.32
C ALA A 189 -14.73 127.47 -45.17
N ASP A 190 -14.25 128.44 -44.39
CA ASP A 190 -13.26 128.23 -43.34
C ASP A 190 -13.86 127.51 -42.11
N THR A 191 -15.09 127.86 -41.69
CA THR A 191 -15.77 127.11 -40.62
C THR A 191 -16.19 125.71 -41.07
N PHE A 192 -16.59 125.53 -42.33
CA PHE A 192 -16.91 124.20 -42.84
C PHE A 192 -15.67 123.31 -42.89
N GLU A 193 -14.55 123.82 -43.39
CA GLU A 193 -13.27 123.10 -43.48
C GLU A 193 -12.73 122.75 -42.07
N THR A 194 -12.87 123.65 -41.09
CA THR A 194 -12.46 123.35 -39.69
C THR A 194 -13.34 122.27 -39.04
N ILE A 195 -14.67 122.35 -39.24
CA ILE A 195 -15.61 121.33 -38.73
C ILE A 195 -15.38 120.00 -39.44
N GLN A 196 -15.11 120.03 -40.75
CA GLN A 196 -14.80 118.86 -41.55
C GLN A 196 -13.50 118.21 -41.07
N ASP A 197 -12.43 118.97 -40.88
CA ASP A 197 -11.16 118.48 -40.33
C ASP A 197 -11.33 117.88 -38.92
N ASP A 198 -12.09 118.54 -38.04
CA ASP A 198 -12.38 118.04 -36.69
C ASP A 198 -13.21 116.75 -36.72
N VAL A 199 -14.20 116.64 -37.61
CA VAL A 199 -15.02 115.44 -37.80
C VAL A 199 -14.22 114.32 -38.44
N GLU A 200 -13.45 114.59 -39.49
CA GLU A 200 -12.56 113.62 -40.14
C GLU A 200 -11.56 113.06 -39.14
N LYS A 201 -10.92 113.92 -38.34
CA LYS A 201 -9.97 113.51 -37.29
C LYS A 201 -10.64 112.73 -36.16
N THR A 202 -11.87 113.08 -35.79
CA THR A 202 -12.63 112.33 -34.78
C THR A 202 -13.01 110.94 -35.30
N LEU A 203 -13.43 110.86 -36.57
CA LEU A 203 -13.73 109.59 -37.24
C LEU A 203 -12.47 108.75 -37.45
N GLU A 204 -11.32 109.37 -37.74
CA GLU A 204 -10.03 108.69 -37.86
C GLU A 204 -9.59 108.09 -36.51
N ASN A 205 -9.67 108.86 -35.43
CA ASN A 205 -9.37 108.35 -34.09
C ASN A 205 -10.32 107.19 -33.70
N TYR A 206 -11.60 107.27 -34.07
CA TYR A 206 -12.57 106.21 -33.82
C TYR A 206 -12.29 104.96 -34.66
N ILE A 207 -11.92 105.13 -35.94
CA ILE A 207 -11.49 104.03 -36.81
C ILE A 207 -10.24 103.36 -36.24
N ASP A 208 -9.23 104.13 -35.81
CA ASP A 208 -8.00 103.60 -35.22
C ASP A 208 -8.27 102.82 -33.92
N GLU A 209 -9.21 103.28 -33.10
CA GLU A 209 -9.62 102.61 -31.87
C GLU A 209 -10.32 101.27 -32.17
N ILE A 210 -11.28 101.24 -33.11
CA ILE A 210 -11.93 99.99 -33.53
C ILE A 210 -10.94 99.06 -34.23
N GLU A 211 -10.01 99.56 -35.04
CA GLU A 211 -8.96 98.75 -35.66
C GLU A 211 -8.06 98.11 -34.61
N GLY A 212 -7.76 98.83 -33.53
CA GLY A 212 -7.05 98.30 -32.36
C GLY A 212 -7.83 97.19 -31.64
N GLU A 213 -9.15 97.35 -31.47
CA GLU A 213 -10.01 96.32 -30.89
C GLU A 213 -10.12 95.08 -31.80
N ILE A 214 -10.29 95.27 -33.11
CA ILE A 214 -10.30 94.18 -34.11
C ILE A 214 -8.99 93.41 -34.07
N ALA A 215 -7.84 94.10 -33.98
CA ALA A 215 -6.54 93.44 -33.87
C ALA A 215 -6.46 92.57 -32.60
N ARG A 216 -6.93 93.08 -31.45
CA ARG A 216 -7.01 92.30 -30.21
C ARG A 216 -7.94 91.09 -30.33
N ILE A 217 -9.15 91.29 -30.86
CA ILE A 217 -10.13 90.21 -31.05
C ILE A 217 -9.57 89.15 -32.02
N LYS A 218 -8.87 89.54 -33.10
CA LYS A 218 -8.19 88.60 -34.00
C LYS A 218 -7.16 87.74 -33.29
N THR A 219 -6.32 88.34 -32.43
CA THR A 219 -5.39 87.55 -31.60
C THR A 219 -6.10 86.61 -30.63
N GLU A 220 -7.21 87.03 -30.01
CA GLU A 220 -7.99 86.16 -29.13
C GLU A 220 -8.65 84.98 -29.87
N ILE A 221 -9.18 85.21 -31.07
CA ILE A 221 -9.71 84.18 -31.96
C ILE A 221 -8.61 83.18 -32.33
N SER A 222 -7.43 83.66 -32.74
CA SER A 222 -6.28 82.78 -33.04
C SER A 222 -5.91 81.91 -31.84
N SER A 223 -5.79 82.47 -30.63
CA SER A 223 -5.47 81.69 -29.43
C SER A 223 -6.57 80.69 -29.05
N SER A 224 -7.83 81.05 -29.28
CA SER A 224 -8.98 80.19 -29.03
C SER A 224 -9.05 79.03 -30.03
N ASN A 225 -8.69 79.27 -31.28
CA ASN A 225 -8.57 78.24 -32.31
C ASN A 225 -7.44 77.26 -32.02
N GLU A 226 -6.26 77.74 -31.61
CA GLU A 226 -5.15 76.88 -31.19
C GLU A 226 -5.54 75.99 -29.99
N ARG A 227 -6.27 76.54 -29.01
CA ARG A 227 -6.82 75.77 -27.90
C ARG A 227 -7.83 74.72 -28.37
N LEU A 228 -8.72 75.08 -29.30
CA LEU A 228 -9.70 74.15 -29.87
C LEU A 228 -9.03 72.98 -30.59
N ASP A 229 -7.98 73.24 -31.37
CA ASP A 229 -7.25 72.20 -32.10
C ASP A 229 -6.44 71.30 -31.16
N SER A 230 -5.84 71.86 -30.10
CA SER A 230 -5.24 71.07 -29.03
C SER A 230 -6.25 70.13 -28.35
N MET A 231 -7.47 70.62 -28.06
CA MET A 231 -8.52 69.78 -27.47
C MET A 231 -9.01 68.68 -28.42
N LYS A 232 -9.12 68.95 -29.73
CA LYS A 232 -9.44 67.92 -30.73
C LYS A 232 -8.39 66.81 -30.76
N SER A 233 -7.11 67.16 -30.69
CA SER A 233 -6.02 66.18 -30.66
C SER A 233 -6.09 65.31 -29.39
N GLN A 234 -6.39 65.91 -28.23
CA GLN A 234 -6.62 65.16 -26.98
C GLN A 234 -7.83 64.22 -27.07
N GLU A 235 -8.92 64.67 -27.70
CA GLU A 235 -10.12 63.85 -27.93
C GLU A 235 -9.81 62.63 -28.82
N GLU A 236 -9.05 62.81 -29.90
CA GLU A 236 -8.59 61.71 -30.77
C GLU A 236 -7.70 60.72 -30.02
N GLU A 237 -6.79 61.21 -29.18
CA GLU A 237 -5.93 60.34 -28.36
C GLU A 237 -6.76 59.51 -27.37
N LEU A 238 -7.71 60.12 -26.67
CA LEU A 238 -8.62 59.43 -25.75
C LEU A 238 -9.52 58.42 -26.46
N LEU A 239 -10.02 58.75 -27.65
CA LEU A 239 -10.78 57.82 -28.49
C LEU A 239 -9.95 56.60 -28.92
N SER A 240 -8.66 56.81 -29.25
CA SER A 240 -7.76 55.73 -29.59
C SER A 240 -7.51 54.80 -28.40
N LYS A 241 -7.31 55.34 -27.18
CA LYS A 241 -7.18 54.57 -25.94
C LYS A 241 -8.46 53.79 -25.64
N LYS A 242 -9.63 54.42 -25.79
CA LYS A 242 -10.95 53.79 -25.63
C LYS A 242 -11.19 52.63 -26.60
N ARG A 243 -10.67 52.68 -27.84
CA ARG A 243 -10.77 51.56 -28.80
C ARG A 243 -9.89 50.37 -28.44
N ARG A 244 -8.70 50.58 -27.87
CA ARG A 244 -7.75 49.51 -27.54
C ARG A 244 -8.08 48.76 -26.25
N LEU A 245 -8.73 49.43 -25.30
CA LEU A 245 -9.07 48.85 -24.00
C LEU A 245 -10.04 47.63 -24.06
N PRO A 246 -11.10 47.64 -24.90
CA PRO A 246 -11.95 46.48 -25.12
C PRO A 246 -11.18 45.26 -25.63
N GLU A 247 -10.25 45.41 -26.57
CA GLU A 247 -9.40 44.30 -27.05
C GLU A 247 -8.51 43.74 -25.93
N THR A 248 -8.12 44.59 -24.99
CA THR A 248 -7.31 44.19 -23.83
C THR A 248 -8.17 43.46 -22.79
N ILE A 249 -9.41 43.92 -22.59
CA ILE A 249 -10.41 43.25 -21.74
C ILE A 249 -10.82 41.91 -22.34
N GLU A 250 -11.06 41.84 -23.64
CA GLU A 250 -11.44 40.61 -24.34
C GLU A 250 -10.34 39.56 -24.23
N LYS A 251 -9.07 39.95 -24.43
CA LYS A 251 -7.92 39.06 -24.19
C LYS A 251 -7.86 38.57 -22.75
N LEU A 252 -8.00 39.47 -21.76
CA LEU A 252 -8.01 39.10 -20.35
C LEU A 252 -9.24 38.24 -19.98
N GLY A 253 -10.39 38.47 -20.62
CA GLY A 253 -11.61 37.68 -20.45
C GLY A 253 -11.59 36.33 -21.14
N THR A 254 -10.77 36.15 -22.18
CA THR A 254 -10.49 34.81 -22.73
C THR A 254 -9.46 34.03 -21.91
N GLU A 255 -8.61 34.71 -21.14
CA GLU A 255 -7.65 34.09 -20.20
C GLU A 255 -8.28 33.77 -18.84
N LEU A 256 -9.26 34.57 -18.39
CA LEU A 256 -10.13 34.30 -17.25
C LEU A 256 -11.43 33.67 -17.78
N GLY A 257 -11.49 32.34 -17.86
CA GLY A 257 -12.76 31.64 -18.17
C GLY A 257 -13.94 32.18 -17.35
N ASP A 258 -15.15 32.12 -17.92
CA ASP A 258 -16.37 32.76 -17.39
C ASP A 258 -16.59 32.42 -15.90
N ASP A 259 -17.34 33.24 -15.16
CA ASP A 259 -17.72 32.91 -13.77
C ASP A 259 -18.39 31.52 -13.67
N GLN A 260 -18.99 31.07 -14.78
CA GLN A 260 -19.53 29.73 -14.98
C GLN A 260 -18.45 28.63 -15.00
N ASP A 261 -17.25 28.90 -15.53
CA ASP A 261 -16.07 28.02 -15.48
C ASP A 261 -15.53 27.92 -14.05
N ARG A 262 -15.61 29.01 -13.28
CA ARG A 262 -15.21 29.02 -11.87
C ARG A 262 -16.18 28.23 -11.00
N GLU A 263 -17.48 28.37 -11.21
CA GLU A 263 -18.51 27.58 -10.53
C GLU A 263 -18.44 26.09 -10.92
N THR A 264 -18.22 25.77 -12.19
CA THR A 264 -18.03 24.38 -12.65
C THR A 264 -16.74 23.78 -12.09
N LEU A 265 -15.61 24.49 -12.09
CA LEU A 265 -14.38 24.01 -11.45
C LEU A 265 -14.56 23.82 -9.93
N THR A 266 -15.37 24.66 -9.28
CA THR A 266 -15.68 24.50 -7.85
C THR A 266 -16.60 23.30 -7.58
N ALA A 267 -17.53 23.04 -8.50
CA ALA A 267 -18.39 21.85 -8.45
C ALA A 267 -17.59 20.56 -8.71
N GLU A 268 -16.73 20.55 -9.73
CA GLU A 268 -15.80 19.45 -10.02
C GLU A 268 -14.84 19.21 -8.85
N LEU A 269 -14.38 20.26 -8.17
CA LEU A 269 -13.58 20.13 -6.94
C LEU A 269 -14.33 19.40 -5.84
N LYS A 270 -15.59 19.76 -5.59
CA LYS A 270 -16.43 19.08 -4.60
C LYS A 270 -16.68 17.62 -4.96
N GLU A 271 -16.87 17.35 -6.25
CA GLU A 271 -17.09 15.99 -6.75
C GLU A 271 -15.82 15.14 -6.59
N LEU A 272 -14.67 15.65 -7.04
CA LEU A 272 -13.35 15.02 -6.85
C LEU A 272 -13.00 14.80 -5.38
N GLU A 273 -13.35 15.74 -4.50
CA GLU A 273 -13.14 15.62 -3.06
C GLU A 273 -14.04 14.53 -2.44
N GLY A 274 -15.28 14.41 -2.93
CA GLY A 274 -16.18 13.31 -2.59
C GLY A 274 -15.70 11.95 -3.10
N GLU A 275 -15.19 11.88 -4.33
CA GLU A 275 -14.58 10.66 -4.89
C GLU A 275 -13.32 10.26 -4.12
N LYS A 276 -12.47 11.23 -3.76
CA LYS A 276 -11.29 10.98 -2.92
C LYS A 276 -11.67 10.37 -1.57
N MET A 277 -12.71 10.87 -0.91
CA MET A 277 -13.17 10.28 0.36
C MET A 277 -13.69 8.85 0.17
N LYS A 278 -14.41 8.56 -0.92
CA LYS A 278 -14.89 7.20 -1.22
C LYS A 278 -13.73 6.24 -1.49
N LEU A 279 -12.77 6.65 -2.32
CA LEU A 279 -11.57 5.85 -2.61
C LEU A 279 -10.71 5.63 -1.36
N SER A 280 -10.58 6.64 -0.49
CA SER A 280 -9.89 6.49 0.80
C SER A 280 -10.58 5.44 1.69
N ALA A 281 -11.91 5.48 1.79
CA ALA A 281 -12.66 4.49 2.55
C ALA A 281 -12.54 3.07 1.94
N GLU A 282 -12.53 2.96 0.61
CA GLU A 282 -12.32 1.69 -0.09
C GLU A 282 -10.89 1.15 0.15
N VAL A 283 -9.87 2.01 0.14
CA VAL A 283 -8.49 1.65 0.48
C VAL A 283 -8.41 1.12 1.91
N ASP A 284 -9.06 1.78 2.87
CA ASP A 284 -9.09 1.34 4.27
C ASP A 284 -9.78 -0.03 4.42
N GLU A 285 -10.90 -0.25 3.72
CA GLU A 285 -11.59 -1.54 3.68
C GLU A 285 -10.71 -2.65 3.06
N LYS A 286 -10.01 -2.36 1.96
CA LYS A 286 -9.08 -3.31 1.33
C LYS A 286 -7.89 -3.61 2.23
N ASN A 287 -7.35 -2.63 2.95
CA ASN A 287 -6.27 -2.82 3.91
C ASN A 287 -6.69 -3.72 5.08
N GLU A 288 -7.90 -3.53 5.61
CA GLU A 288 -8.45 -4.45 6.60
C GLU A 288 -8.60 -5.87 6.05
N ASN A 289 -9.08 -6.02 4.82
CA ASN A 289 -9.21 -7.33 4.19
C ASN A 289 -7.85 -8.01 3.96
N ILE A 290 -6.83 -7.25 3.54
CA ILE A 290 -5.44 -7.76 3.43
C ILE A 290 -4.95 -8.22 4.80
N ALA A 291 -5.12 -7.43 5.85
CA ALA A 291 -4.69 -7.81 7.20
C ALA A 291 -5.39 -9.10 7.68
N ARG A 292 -6.69 -9.27 7.38
CA ARG A 292 -7.44 -10.51 7.69
C ARG A 292 -6.91 -11.70 6.90
N GLN A 293 -6.60 -11.51 5.61
CA GLN A 293 -6.02 -12.56 4.77
C GLN A 293 -4.61 -12.95 5.20
N GLU A 294 -3.75 -11.99 5.57
CA GLU A 294 -2.41 -12.25 6.11
C GLU A 294 -2.48 -13.04 7.42
N ALA A 295 -3.41 -12.70 8.32
CA ALA A 295 -3.64 -13.47 9.54
C ALA A 295 -4.11 -14.91 9.23
N ALA A 296 -4.98 -15.09 8.23
CA ALA A 296 -5.44 -16.41 7.81
C ALA A 296 -4.30 -17.25 7.21
N ILE A 297 -3.47 -16.67 6.34
CA ILE A 297 -2.27 -17.32 5.79
C ILE A 297 -1.32 -17.73 6.92
N GLY A 298 -1.02 -16.81 7.86
CA GLY A 298 -0.18 -17.13 9.01
C GLY A 298 -0.73 -18.27 9.89
N SER A 299 -2.05 -18.42 9.99
CA SER A 299 -2.67 -19.57 10.66
C SER A 299 -2.51 -20.87 9.87
N VAL A 300 -2.58 -20.83 8.54
CA VAL A 300 -2.38 -22.00 7.67
C VAL A 300 -0.92 -22.43 7.68
N ASP A 301 0.02 -21.49 7.64
CA ASP A 301 1.46 -21.78 7.73
C ASP A 301 1.80 -22.49 9.03
N LYS A 302 1.32 -22.00 10.17
CA LYS A 302 1.48 -22.68 11.48
C LYS A 302 0.90 -24.09 11.48
N ARG A 303 -0.25 -24.30 10.84
CA ARG A 303 -0.86 -25.64 10.70
C ARG A 303 0.01 -26.54 9.81
N ASN A 304 0.55 -26.01 8.72
CA ASN A 304 1.46 -26.74 7.84
C ASN A 304 2.77 -27.12 8.54
N GLU A 305 3.36 -26.21 9.32
CA GLU A 305 4.54 -26.50 10.14
C GLU A 305 4.26 -27.63 11.14
N MET A 306 3.10 -27.58 11.80
CA MET A 306 2.67 -28.63 12.72
C MET A 306 2.46 -29.98 12.01
N GLU A 307 1.84 -29.97 10.82
CA GLU A 307 1.64 -31.18 10.02
C GLU A 307 2.97 -31.76 9.51
N GLN A 308 3.92 -30.91 9.10
CA GLN A 308 5.28 -31.34 8.75
C GLN A 308 6.00 -31.97 9.94
N SER A 309 5.87 -31.39 11.14
CA SER A 309 6.43 -31.97 12.37
C SER A 309 5.83 -33.34 12.66
N LEU A 310 4.50 -33.46 12.57
CA LEU A 310 3.80 -34.72 12.79
C LEU A 310 4.20 -35.80 11.76
N ASN A 311 4.40 -35.40 10.50
CA ASN A 311 4.88 -36.30 9.44
C ASN A 311 6.32 -36.75 9.68
N ARG A 312 7.20 -35.88 10.22
CA ARG A 312 8.55 -36.29 10.63
C ARG A 312 8.48 -37.33 11.75
N GLU A 313 7.71 -37.08 12.80
CA GLU A 313 7.52 -38.04 13.91
C GLU A 313 6.93 -39.37 13.44
N LEU A 314 5.93 -39.34 12.54
CA LEU A 314 5.35 -40.54 11.96
C LEU A 314 6.37 -41.33 11.14
N ASN A 315 7.19 -40.66 10.35
CA ASN A 315 8.26 -41.30 9.58
C ASN A 315 9.32 -41.91 10.50
N GLU A 316 9.74 -41.20 11.55
CA GLU A 316 10.66 -41.73 12.56
C GLU A 316 10.09 -42.98 13.23
N ARG A 317 8.81 -42.93 13.64
CA ARG A 317 8.12 -44.08 14.23
C ARG A 317 7.99 -45.23 13.24
N HIS A 318 7.70 -44.96 11.98
CA HIS A 318 7.63 -45.98 10.94
C HIS A 318 9.00 -46.64 10.73
N SER A 319 10.07 -45.86 10.64
CA SER A 319 11.44 -46.39 10.57
C SER A 319 11.79 -47.23 11.79
N TYR A 320 11.47 -46.76 13.00
CA TYR A 320 11.66 -47.53 14.23
C TYR A 320 10.90 -48.87 14.19
N LEU A 321 9.63 -48.86 13.80
CA LEU A 321 8.82 -50.08 13.69
C LEU A 321 9.34 -51.02 12.58
N ALA A 322 9.84 -50.49 11.47
CA ALA A 322 10.45 -51.27 10.41
C ALA A 322 11.74 -51.95 10.90
N SER A 323 12.62 -51.22 11.60
CA SER A 323 13.79 -51.80 12.26
C SER A 323 13.41 -52.87 13.28
N ARG A 324 12.40 -52.60 14.12
CA ARG A 324 11.90 -53.57 15.11
C ARG A 324 11.33 -54.82 14.45
N LYS A 325 10.63 -54.67 13.33
CA LYS A 325 10.14 -55.79 12.54
C LYS A 325 11.30 -56.61 11.97
N GLN A 326 12.32 -55.95 11.43
CA GLN A 326 13.51 -56.64 10.92
C GLN A 326 14.26 -57.39 12.03
N GLU A 327 14.38 -56.81 13.23
CA GLU A 327 14.90 -57.50 14.42
C GLU A 327 14.08 -58.76 14.73
N MET A 328 12.75 -58.65 14.72
CA MET A 328 11.86 -59.79 14.98
C MET A 328 11.89 -60.86 13.90
N ASP A 329 11.96 -60.46 12.63
CA ASP A 329 12.04 -61.37 11.47
C ASP A 329 13.40 -62.10 11.44
N GLY A 330 14.43 -61.58 12.12
CA GLY A 330 15.73 -62.24 12.32
C GLY A 330 15.72 -63.32 13.40
N PHE A 331 14.62 -63.50 14.15
CA PHE A 331 14.46 -64.63 15.05
C PHE A 331 13.84 -65.80 14.29
N ASP A 332 14.69 -66.69 13.77
CA ASP A 332 14.26 -67.91 13.06
C ASP A 332 13.36 -68.81 13.91
N ASN A 333 13.53 -68.78 15.24
CA ASN A 333 12.68 -69.50 16.19
C ASN A 333 12.54 -68.73 17.50
N ALA A 334 11.37 -68.11 17.71
CA ALA A 334 11.09 -67.33 18.92
C ALA A 334 11.27 -68.14 20.22
N ALA A 335 11.08 -69.47 20.18
CA ALA A 335 11.29 -70.34 21.34
C ALA A 335 12.78 -70.40 21.75
N ASP A 336 13.68 -70.48 20.76
CA ASP A 336 15.13 -70.57 21.01
C ASP A 336 15.68 -69.24 21.55
N GLU A 337 15.19 -68.11 21.03
CA GLU A 337 15.58 -66.80 21.52
C GLU A 337 15.03 -66.50 22.92
N ILE A 338 13.78 -66.88 23.20
CA ILE A 338 13.22 -66.80 24.57
C ILE A 338 14.03 -67.69 25.52
N GLN A 339 14.47 -68.87 25.10
CA GLN A 339 15.30 -69.75 25.90
C GLN A 339 16.70 -69.17 26.13
N ARG A 340 17.30 -68.54 25.10
CA ARG A 340 18.56 -67.79 25.22
C ARG A 340 18.46 -66.68 26.26
N LEU A 341 17.43 -65.84 26.14
CA LEU A 341 17.18 -64.73 27.08
C LEU A 341 16.87 -65.23 28.49
N TYR A 342 16.13 -66.34 28.63
CA TYR A 342 15.87 -66.95 29.94
C TYR A 342 17.16 -67.43 30.61
N LEU A 343 18.07 -68.07 29.87
CA LEU A 343 19.37 -68.48 30.38
C LEU A 343 20.24 -67.27 30.78
N GLU A 344 20.18 -66.19 30.00
CA GLU A 344 20.89 -64.95 30.27
C GLU A 344 20.38 -64.25 31.54
N ILE A 345 19.07 -64.13 31.72
CA ILE A 345 18.45 -63.61 32.95
C ILE A 345 18.81 -64.48 34.16
N LYS A 346 18.76 -65.81 34.01
CA LYS A 346 19.12 -66.74 35.08
C LYS A 346 20.58 -66.57 35.51
N ARG A 347 21.50 -66.36 34.55
CA ARG A 347 22.90 -66.06 34.83
C ARG A 347 23.05 -64.72 35.56
N LEU A 348 22.41 -63.66 35.08
CA LEU A 348 22.48 -62.33 35.71
C LEU A 348 21.93 -62.35 37.15
N ASN A 349 20.87 -63.13 37.41
CA ASN A 349 20.34 -63.31 38.76
C ASN A 349 21.32 -64.06 39.66
N ALA A 350 21.99 -65.10 39.17
CA ALA A 350 23.03 -65.80 39.92
C ALA A 350 24.21 -64.87 40.24
N ASP A 351 24.61 -64.02 39.30
CA ASP A 351 25.65 -63.00 39.51
C ASP A 351 25.20 -61.96 40.57
N SER A 352 23.92 -61.58 40.57
CA SER A 352 23.33 -60.69 41.58
C SER A 352 23.30 -61.32 42.97
N GLU A 353 22.92 -62.60 43.09
CA GLU A 353 22.94 -63.34 44.35
C GLU A 353 24.37 -63.50 44.89
N LEU A 354 25.33 -63.81 44.02
CA LEU A 354 26.75 -63.86 44.38
C LEU A 354 27.23 -62.49 44.90
N ASN A 355 26.85 -61.40 44.23
CA ASN A 355 27.17 -60.05 44.68
C ASN A 355 26.54 -59.74 46.05
N ALA A 356 25.30 -60.15 46.31
CA ALA A 356 24.66 -59.97 47.61
C ALA A 356 25.40 -60.73 48.73
N VAL A 357 25.85 -61.96 48.45
CA VAL A 357 26.67 -62.75 49.39
C VAL A 357 28.02 -62.06 49.63
N LEU A 358 28.70 -61.62 48.57
CA LEU A 358 29.97 -60.88 48.70
C LEU A 358 29.81 -59.61 49.53
N PHE A 359 28.75 -58.83 49.31
CA PHE A 359 28.45 -57.64 50.12
C PHE A 359 28.22 -57.98 51.59
N LYS A 360 27.52 -59.07 51.88
CA LYS A 360 27.32 -59.54 53.26
C LYS A 360 28.64 -59.91 53.92
N THR A 361 29.49 -60.69 53.24
CA THR A 361 30.81 -61.08 53.77
C THR A 361 31.71 -59.86 54.00
N ILE A 362 31.70 -58.88 53.09
CA ILE A 362 32.43 -57.62 53.27
C ILE A 362 31.92 -56.86 54.51
N SER A 363 30.61 -56.85 54.73
CA SER A 363 30.00 -56.18 55.88
C SER A 363 30.35 -56.89 57.20
N GLU A 364 30.34 -58.22 57.22
CA GLU A 364 30.79 -59.03 58.36
C GLU A 364 32.28 -58.79 58.67
N LEU A 365 33.14 -58.82 57.65
CA LEU A 365 34.57 -58.50 57.80
C LEU A 365 34.82 -57.09 58.34
N ASN A 366 34.06 -56.10 57.88
CA ASN A 366 34.16 -54.74 58.39
C ASN A 366 33.68 -54.64 59.84
N SER A 367 32.60 -55.35 60.20
CA SER A 367 32.11 -55.43 61.58
C SER A 367 33.13 -56.11 62.51
N ASP A 368 33.86 -57.11 62.03
CA ASP A 368 34.92 -57.78 62.81
C ASP A 368 36.19 -56.91 62.90
N ALA A 369 36.49 -56.13 61.86
CA ALA A 369 37.65 -55.24 61.83
C ALA A 369 37.47 -53.99 62.72
N GLU A 370 36.24 -53.50 62.89
CA GLU A 370 35.93 -52.32 63.71
C GLU A 370 36.42 -52.42 65.17
N PRO A 371 36.14 -53.51 65.93
CA PRO A 371 36.66 -53.67 67.30
C PRO A 371 38.18 -53.90 67.36
N ILE A 372 38.80 -54.43 66.29
CA ILE A 372 40.26 -54.50 66.19
C ILE A 372 40.83 -53.08 66.04
N GLY A 373 40.23 -52.28 65.15
CA GLY A 373 40.60 -50.89 64.94
C GLY A 373 40.42 -50.02 66.18
N SER A 374 39.33 -50.22 66.95
CA SER A 374 39.12 -49.50 68.21
C SER A 374 40.15 -49.88 69.27
N LYS A 375 40.42 -51.18 69.47
CA LYS A 375 41.47 -51.65 70.38
C LYS A 375 42.87 -51.13 70.02
N LEU A 376 43.18 -51.08 68.72
CA LEU A 376 44.46 -50.55 68.25
C LEU A 376 44.55 -49.05 68.55
N ARG A 377 43.46 -48.30 68.34
CA ARG A 377 43.38 -46.86 68.64
C ARG A 377 43.51 -46.59 70.15
N GLU A 378 42.79 -47.34 70.99
CA GLU A 378 42.90 -47.28 72.45
C GLU A 378 44.34 -47.59 72.90
N SER A 379 44.98 -48.59 72.30
CA SER A 379 46.38 -48.92 72.59
C SER A 379 47.32 -47.77 72.21
N ILE A 380 47.15 -47.17 71.03
CA ILE A 380 47.94 -46.02 70.58
C ILE A 380 47.72 -44.82 71.51
N GLU A 381 46.47 -44.53 71.90
CA GLU A 381 46.17 -43.45 72.86
C GLU A 381 46.76 -43.72 74.24
N GLY A 382 46.79 -44.97 74.68
CA GLY A 382 47.47 -45.40 75.90
C GLY A 382 48.98 -45.15 75.83
N TYR A 383 49.62 -45.54 74.71
CA TYR A 383 51.04 -45.29 74.48
C TYR A 383 51.35 -43.79 74.40
N ASN A 384 50.53 -43.00 73.70
CA ASN A 384 50.72 -41.55 73.61
C ASN A 384 50.58 -40.89 74.98
N ARG A 385 49.60 -41.30 75.81
CA ARG A 385 49.49 -40.78 77.19
C ARG A 385 50.71 -41.12 78.04
N ALA A 386 51.21 -42.35 77.96
CA ALA A 386 52.44 -42.75 78.64
C ALA A 386 53.65 -41.95 78.15
N PHE A 387 53.70 -41.65 76.84
CA PHE A 387 54.74 -40.82 76.25
C PHE A 387 54.65 -39.37 76.72
N ASP A 388 53.45 -38.78 76.79
CA ASP A 388 53.22 -37.42 77.29
C ASP A 388 53.57 -37.31 78.80
N GLU A 389 53.25 -38.33 79.60
CA GLU A 389 53.67 -38.41 81.00
C GLU A 389 55.19 -38.47 81.14
N PHE A 390 55.85 -39.29 80.32
CA PHE A 390 57.30 -39.39 80.28
C PHE A 390 57.95 -38.06 79.83
N GLU A 391 57.42 -37.38 78.83
CA GLU A 391 57.88 -36.04 78.43
C GLU A 391 57.68 -35.01 79.55
N ARG A 392 56.57 -35.06 80.30
CA ARG A 392 56.37 -34.21 81.48
C ARG A 392 57.40 -34.47 82.56
N GLU A 393 57.63 -35.73 82.92
CA GLU A 393 58.65 -36.10 83.93
C GLU A 393 60.05 -35.62 83.52
N ILE A 394 60.41 -35.77 82.24
CA ILE A 394 61.68 -35.23 81.71
C ILE A 394 61.73 -33.71 81.83
N ASN A 395 60.65 -33.01 81.44
CA ASN A 395 60.62 -31.54 81.50
C ASN A 395 60.68 -31.02 82.95
N ASP A 396 60.01 -31.67 83.90
CA ASP A 396 60.07 -31.34 85.32
C ASP A 396 61.48 -31.55 85.88
N LEU A 397 62.18 -32.62 85.47
CA LEU A 397 63.58 -32.88 85.83
C LEU A 397 64.55 -31.86 85.24
N LEU A 398 64.28 -31.34 84.04
CA LEU A 398 65.13 -30.33 83.39
C LEU A 398 64.88 -28.90 83.90
N SER A 399 63.75 -28.67 84.57
CA SER A 399 63.34 -27.36 85.11
C SER A 399 63.68 -27.16 86.59
N SER A 400 64.19 -28.21 87.26
CA SER A 400 64.69 -28.22 88.65
C SER A 400 66.20 -28.17 88.69
#